data_AF-A0A2E8WA10-F1
#
_entry.id   AF-A0A2E8WA10-F1
#
_cell.length_a   1.000
_cell.length_b   1.000
_cell.length_c   1.000
_cell.angle_alpha   90.00
_cell.angle_beta   90.00
_cell.angle_gamma   90.00
#
_symmetry.space_group_name_H-M   'P 1'
#
loop_
_entity.id
_entity.type
_entity.pdbx_description
1 polymer ?
#
loop_
_entity_poly.entity_id
_entity_poly.type
_entity_poly.pdbx_seq_one_letter_code
_entity_poly.pdbx_strand_id
1 'polypeptide(L)'
;MIRIGLVGCGGIANRHINGYRRELMGRAEVVAGCDPNQETLDAIENDTEPPHSGRDNLVTMEIVDGAYLSAERREPVQIEELRVVAGVDA
;
A
#
# COMPACT_ATOMS: atom_id res chain seq x y z
N MET A 1 12.99 8.79 23.63
CA MET A 1 12.33 7.74 22.84
C MET A 1 10.95 8.24 22.45
N ILE A 2 10.64 8.32 21.16
CA ILE A 2 9.31 8.67 20.64
C ILE A 2 8.47 7.41 20.64
N ARG A 3 7.26 7.48 21.19
CA ARG A 3 6.29 6.38 21.22
C ARG A 3 5.24 6.66 20.16
N ILE A 4 5.16 5.81 19.14
CA ILE A 4 4.29 5.97 17.98
C ILE A 4 3.08 5.05 18.13
N GLY A 5 1.88 5.62 18.01
CA GLY A 5 0.65 4.87 17.78
C GLY A 5 0.22 5.00 16.32
N LEU A 6 -0.24 3.91 15.72
CA LEU A 6 -0.74 3.88 14.35
C LEU A 6 -2.27 3.73 14.33
N VAL A 7 -2.94 4.50 13.48
CA VAL A 7 -4.37 4.35 13.15
C VAL A 7 -4.42 4.03 11.65
N GLY A 8 -4.89 2.83 11.33
CA GLY A 8 -4.70 2.20 10.02
C GLY A 8 -3.39 1.41 9.96
N CYS A 9 -3.49 0.10 9.75
CA CYS A 9 -2.40 -0.88 9.84
C CYS A 9 -2.10 -1.61 8.52
N GLY A 10 -2.61 -1.10 7.39
CA GLY A 10 -2.40 -1.65 6.04
C GLY A 10 -0.98 -1.51 5.48
N GLY A 11 -0.81 -1.88 4.20
CA GLY A 11 0.49 -1.88 3.50
C GLY A 11 1.31 -0.59 3.65
N ILE A 12 0.67 0.58 3.62
CA ILE A 12 1.38 1.86 3.80
C ILE A 12 1.92 1.99 5.23
N ALA A 13 1.13 1.69 6.25
CA ALA A 13 1.59 1.72 7.65
C ALA A 13 2.80 0.80 7.86
N ASN A 14 2.79 -0.37 7.22
CA ASN A 14 3.90 -1.32 7.22
C ASN A 14 5.19 -0.72 6.61
N ARG A 15 5.08 0.09 5.53
CA ARG A 15 6.21 0.86 4.98
C ARG A 15 6.73 1.93 5.96
N HIS A 16 5.84 2.63 6.66
CA HIS A 16 6.23 3.60 7.69
C HIS A 16 6.99 2.93 8.83
N ILE A 17 6.49 1.81 9.34
CA ILE A 17 7.17 1.00 10.38
C ILE A 17 8.58 0.63 9.94
N ASN A 18 8.72 0.12 8.71
CA ASN A 18 10.02 -0.23 8.13
C ASN A 18 10.96 0.98 8.02
N GLY A 19 10.44 2.14 7.64
CA GLY A 19 11.19 3.40 7.63
C GLY A 19 11.64 3.81 9.04
N TYR A 20 10.76 3.77 10.03
CA TYR A 20 11.10 4.08 11.42
C TYR A 20 12.17 3.15 11.97
N ARG A 21 12.04 1.84 11.71
CA ARG A 21 13.03 0.83 12.11
C ARG A 21 14.39 1.08 11.47
N ARG A 22 14.45 1.57 10.23
CA ARG A 22 15.71 1.83 9.51
C ARG A 22 16.36 3.14 9.94
N GLU A 23 15.58 4.22 9.96
CA GLU A 23 16.10 5.59 10.05
C GLU A 23 16.09 6.14 11.49
N LEU A 24 15.20 5.63 12.35
CA LEU A 24 14.98 6.14 13.71
C LEU A 24 15.39 5.12 14.79
N MET A 25 16.30 4.19 14.47
CA MET A 25 16.83 3.21 15.42
C MET A 25 17.22 3.87 16.76
N GLY A 26 16.65 3.36 17.87
CA GLY A 26 16.91 3.86 19.23
C GLY A 26 16.26 5.21 19.57
N ARG A 27 15.54 5.83 18.63
CA ARG A 27 14.87 7.13 18.81
C ARG A 27 13.35 7.03 18.74
N ALA A 28 12.79 6.05 18.04
CA ALA A 28 11.36 5.81 17.94
C ALA A 28 11.00 4.34 18.08
N GLU A 29 9.82 4.08 18.66
CA GLU A 29 9.23 2.76 18.85
C GLU A 29 7.74 2.82 18.54
N VAL A 30 7.24 1.88 17.75
CA VAL A 30 5.80 1.69 17.51
C VAL A 30 5.26 0.85 18.65
N VAL A 31 4.33 1.42 19.43
CA VAL A 31 3.87 0.84 20.70
C VAL A 31 2.37 0.53 20.71
N ALA A 32 1.64 0.94 19.67
CA ALA A 32 0.21 0.70 19.53
C ALA A 32 -0.20 0.71 18.06
N GLY A 33 -1.19 -0.10 17.71
CA GLY A 33 -1.86 -0.12 16.41
C GLY A 33 -3.37 -0.22 16.60
N CYS A 34 -4.13 0.39 15.70
CA CYS A 34 -5.59 0.32 15.66
C CYS A 34 -6.04 0.19 14.20
N ASP A 35 -6.80 -0.86 13.91
CA ASP A 35 -7.38 -1.11 12.59
C ASP A 35 -8.68 -1.92 12.76
N PRO A 36 -9.71 -1.68 11.93
CA PRO A 36 -10.92 -2.51 11.95
C PRO A 36 -10.70 -3.94 11.45
N ASN A 37 -9.63 -4.21 10.69
CA ASN A 37 -9.27 -5.54 10.21
C ASN A 37 -8.16 -6.15 11.07
N GLN A 38 -8.47 -7.30 11.69
CA GLN A 38 -7.55 -8.03 12.56
C GLN A 38 -6.33 -8.56 11.80
N GLU A 39 -6.48 -9.00 10.55
CA GLU A 39 -5.36 -9.56 9.77
C GLU A 39 -4.24 -8.53 9.55
N THR A 40 -4.60 -7.26 9.43
CA THR A 40 -3.64 -6.15 9.32
C THR A 40 -2.91 -5.88 10.62
N LEU A 41 -3.57 -6.04 11.77
CA LEU A 41 -2.93 -5.95 13.08
C LEU A 41 -1.95 -7.12 13.26
N ASP A 42 -2.39 -8.34 12.96
CA ASP A 42 -1.57 -9.55 13.03
C ASP A 42 -0.33 -9.44 12.14
N ALA A 43 -0.45 -8.84 10.94
CA ALA A 43 0.68 -8.65 10.05
C ALA A 43 1.75 -7.70 10.62
N ILE A 44 1.36 -6.65 11.34
CA ILE A 44 2.32 -5.75 12.02
C ILE A 44 3.01 -6.48 13.18
N GLU A 45 2.24 -7.20 13.99
CA GLU A 45 2.76 -7.93 15.15
C GLU A 45 3.75 -9.03 14.74
N ASN A 46 3.44 -9.77 13.67
CA ASN A 46 4.25 -10.87 13.17
C ASN A 46 5.35 -10.44 12.17
N ASP A 47 5.46 -9.15 11.85
CA ASP A 47 6.37 -8.62 10.84
C ASP A 47 6.23 -9.29 9.46
N THR A 48 4.98 -9.50 9.02
CA THR A 48 4.63 -10.11 7.73
C THR A 48 4.00 -9.09 6.78
N GLU A 49 3.95 -9.42 5.49
CA GLU A 49 3.23 -8.59 4.51
C GLU A 49 1.72 -8.60 4.83
N PRO A 50 1.05 -7.44 4.89
CA PRO A 50 -0.39 -7.37 5.14
C PRO A 50 -1.19 -7.82 3.92
N PRO A 51 -2.47 -8.22 4.11
CA PRO A 51 -3.32 -8.76 3.03
C PRO A 51 -3.61 -7.76 1.90
N HIS A 52 -3.54 -6.46 2.18
CA HIS A 52 -3.64 -5.40 1.18
C HIS A 52 -2.40 -4.52 1.22
N SER A 53 -1.75 -4.41 0.07
CA SER A 53 -0.48 -3.73 -0.12
C SER A 53 -0.65 -2.44 -0.92
N GLY A 54 0.31 -1.53 -0.80
CA GLY A 54 0.34 -0.37 -1.70
C GLY A 54 0.54 -0.75 -3.18
N ARG A 55 0.98 -1.99 -3.47
CA ARG A 55 1.11 -2.48 -4.86
C ARG A 55 -0.25 -2.72 -5.50
N ASP A 56 -1.27 -3.03 -4.72
CA ASP A 56 -2.63 -3.26 -5.21
C ASP A 56 -3.17 -1.99 -5.89
N ASN A 57 -2.69 -0.81 -5.44
CA ASN A 57 -3.02 0.47 -6.04
C ASN A 57 -2.36 0.71 -7.41
N LEU A 58 -1.40 -0.12 -7.84
CA LEU A 58 -0.80 0.01 -9.18
C LEU A 58 -1.82 -0.26 -10.27
N VAL A 59 -2.73 -1.22 -10.07
CA VAL A 59 -3.87 -1.45 -10.97
C VAL A 59 -4.78 -0.23 -11.04
N THR A 60 -4.97 0.49 -9.93
CA THR A 60 -5.74 1.75 -9.94
C THR A 60 -5.01 2.83 -10.75
N MET A 61 -3.68 2.88 -10.69
CA MET A 61 -2.90 3.80 -11.51
C MET A 61 -2.99 3.47 -13.01
N GLU A 62 -3.11 2.19 -13.38
CA GLU A 62 -3.35 1.80 -14.78
C GLU A 62 -4.68 2.33 -15.33
N ILE A 63 -5.73 2.35 -14.50
CA ILE A 63 -7.01 2.96 -14.88
C ILE A 63 -6.84 4.46 -15.14
N VAL A 64 -6.03 5.14 -14.31
CA VAL A 64 -5.70 6.56 -14.51
C VAL A 64 -4.96 6.75 -15.85
N ASP A 65 -3.98 5.91 -16.15
CA ASP A 65 -3.27 5.94 -17.43
C ASP A 65 -4.21 5.67 -18.62
N GLY A 66 -5.15 4.73 -18.46
CA GLY A 66 -6.20 4.46 -19.43
C GLY A 66 -7.10 5.66 -19.71
N ALA A 67 -7.43 6.45 -18.69
CA ALA A 67 -8.21 7.68 -18.85
C ALA A 67 -7.44 8.74 -19.64
N TYR A 68 -6.13 8.89 -19.40
CA TYR A 68 -5.28 9.77 -20.20
C TYR A 68 -5.18 9.32 -21.65
N LEU A 69 -4.99 8.02 -21.89
CA LEU A 69 -4.93 7.45 -23.23
C LEU A 69 -6.25 7.64 -24.00
N SER A 70 -7.39 7.43 -23.33
CA SER A 70 -8.72 7.67 -23.92
C SER A 70 -8.90 9.14 -24.31
N ALA A 71 -8.46 10.07 -23.44
CA ALA A 71 -8.53 11.50 -23.72
C ALA A 71 -7.68 11.91 -24.94
N GLU A 72 -6.50 11.31 -25.10
CA GLU A 72 -5.63 11.55 -26.26
C GLU A 72 -6.28 11.05 -27.56
N ARG A 73 -6.80 9.82 -27.55
CA ARG A 73 -7.36 9.16 -28.74
C ARG A 73 -8.78 9.61 -29.09
N ARG A 74 -9.51 10.19 -28.13
CA ARG A 74 -10.95 10.49 -28.22
C ARG A 74 -11.81 9.24 -28.45
N GLU A 75 -11.39 8.11 -27.90
CA GLU A 75 -12.10 6.84 -27.96
C GLU A 75 -12.00 6.09 -26.62
N PRO A 76 -12.93 5.18 -26.31
CA PRO A 76 -12.84 4.34 -25.12
C PRO A 76 -11.62 3.41 -25.19
N VAL A 77 -10.93 3.23 -24.05
CA VAL A 77 -9.87 2.23 -23.87
C VAL A 77 -10.45 1.03 -23.12
N GLN A 78 -10.25 -0.18 -23.64
CA GLN A 78 -10.65 -1.41 -22.94
C GLN A 78 -9.59 -1.81 -21.90
N ILE A 79 -10.00 -2.51 -20.83
CA ILE A 79 -9.08 -2.91 -19.74
C ILE A 79 -7.98 -3.83 -20.28
N GLU A 80 -8.29 -4.66 -21.27
CA GLU A 80 -7.36 -5.57 -21.93
C GLU A 80 -6.25 -4.85 -22.72
N GLU A 81 -6.42 -3.56 -23.02
CA GLU A 81 -5.40 -2.73 -23.66
C GLU A 81 -4.42 -2.11 -22.66
N LEU A 82 -4.74 -2.14 -21.36
CA LEU A 82 -3.89 -1.61 -20.29
C LEU A 82 -2.73 -2.57 -20.00
N ARG A 83 -1.57 -2.00 -19.66
CA ARG A 83 -0.37 -2.79 -19.33
C ARG A 83 -0.34 -3.08 -17.84
N VAL A 84 -0.47 -4.35 -17.48
CA VAL A 84 -0.35 -4.82 -16.09
C VAL A 84 1.04 -4.49 -15.53
N VAL A 85 1.08 -3.77 -14.41
CA VAL A 85 2.28 -3.51 -13.62
C VAL A 85 2.51 -4.71 -12.70
N ALA A 86 3.76 -5.17 -12.66
CA ALA A 86 4.19 -6.46 -12.11
C ALA A 86 3.48 -6.92 -10.82
N GLY A 87 2.69 -8.00 -10.94
CA GLY A 87 2.28 -8.86 -9.83
C GLY A 87 0.78 -9.00 -9.56
N VAL A 88 -0.10 -8.46 -10.40
CA VAL A 88 -1.55 -8.62 -10.24
C VAL A 88 -2.12 -9.13 -11.55
N ASP A 89 -2.27 -10.45 -11.66
CA ASP A 89 -3.02 -11.04 -12.78
C ASP A 89 -4.49 -10.58 -12.66
N ALA A 90 -5.05 -10.10 -13.78
CA ALA A 90 -6.42 -9.60 -13.87
C ALA A 90 -7.48 -10.69 -13.65
#